data_AF-I0L4A3-F1
#
_entry.id   AF-I0L4A3-F1
#
_cell.length_a   1.000
_cell.length_b   1.000
_cell.length_c   1.000
_cell.angle_alpha   90.00
_cell.angle_beta   90.00
_cell.angle_gamma   90.00
#
_symmetry.space_group_name_H-M   'P 1'
#
loop_
_entity.id
_entity.type
_entity.pdbx_description
1 polymer ?
#
loop_
_entity_poly.entity_id
_entity_poly.type
_entity_poly.pdbx_seq_one_letter_code
_entity_poly.pdbx_strand_id
1 'polypeptide(L)'
;MTDATRSTTAEVRTEAEVRDSVTAIVTELAPNPEQTEGAGDSRLVEDLGFHSLALLELAFTLEDEFELPPIDETTARKIVTIDAVVEHVKDILRSRGELAS
;
A
#
# COMPACT_ATOMS: atom_id res chain seq x y z
N MET A 1 9.15 12.05 -23.96
CA MET A 1 9.97 10.99 -23.32
C MET A 1 9.64 11.08 -21.85
N THR A 2 8.91 10.20 -21.18
CA THR A 2 8.27 8.88 -21.42
C THR A 2 7.41 8.77 -20.13
N ASP A 3 6.15 8.40 -20.02
CA ASP A 3 5.33 7.41 -20.68
C ASP A 3 3.87 7.83 -20.44
N ALA A 4 3.05 7.77 -21.48
CA ALA A 4 1.61 8.02 -21.39
C ALA A 4 0.91 6.66 -21.47
N THR A 5 0.88 5.93 -20.37
CA THR A 5 0.09 4.70 -20.23
C THR A 5 -0.62 4.69 -18.89
N ARG A 6 -1.68 5.50 -18.75
CA ARG A 6 -2.78 5.19 -17.82
C ARG A 6 -4.03 5.11 -18.69
N SER A 7 -4.28 3.93 -19.25
CA SER A 7 -5.51 3.67 -20.00
C SER A 7 -5.91 2.20 -19.94
N THR A 8 -7.02 1.97 -19.23
CA THR A 8 -8.11 1.04 -19.60
C THR A 8 -8.14 -0.36 -18.97
N THR A 9 -9.23 -0.60 -18.23
CA THR A 9 -9.69 -1.86 -17.59
C THR A 9 -8.86 -2.26 -16.38
N ALA A 10 -9.51 -2.59 -15.26
CA ALA A 10 -8.84 -3.12 -14.08
C ALA A 10 -8.04 -4.38 -14.49
N GLU A 11 -6.75 -4.19 -14.77
CA GLU A 11 -5.82 -5.27 -15.03
C GLU A 11 -5.76 -6.08 -13.74
N VAL A 12 -6.22 -7.33 -13.81
CA VAL A 12 -6.18 -8.24 -12.67
C VAL A 12 -4.71 -8.35 -12.25
N ARG A 13 -4.37 -7.81 -11.07
CA ARG A 13 -3.01 -7.83 -10.53
C ARG A 13 -2.77 -9.12 -9.77
N THR A 14 -1.57 -9.68 -9.84
CA THR A 14 -1.16 -10.81 -9.00
C THR A 14 -0.88 -10.36 -7.56
N GLU A 15 -0.94 -11.28 -6.60
CA GLU A 15 -0.60 -10.96 -5.21
C GLU A 15 0.85 -10.43 -5.06
N ALA A 16 1.76 -10.90 -5.91
CA ALA A 16 3.15 -10.43 -5.94
C ALA A 16 3.26 -8.98 -6.43
N GLU A 17 2.58 -8.63 -7.53
CA GLU A 17 2.58 -7.26 -8.06
C GLU A 17 1.96 -6.26 -7.07
N VAL A 18 0.90 -6.66 -6.36
CA VAL A 18 0.31 -5.83 -5.29
C VAL A 18 1.30 -5.64 -4.15
N ARG A 19 1.96 -6.72 -3.68
CA ARG A 19 2.99 -6.62 -2.64
C ARG A 19 4.13 -5.72 -3.05
N ASP A 20 4.66 -5.87 -4.25
CA ASP A 20 5.78 -5.07 -4.75
C ASP A 20 5.39 -3.59 -4.86
N SER A 21 4.19 -3.31 -5.38
CA SER A 21 3.67 -1.95 -5.51
C SER A 21 3.45 -1.28 -4.16
N VAL A 22 2.80 -1.97 -3.21
CA VAL A 22 2.57 -1.46 -1.85
C VAL A 22 3.90 -1.24 -1.12
N THR A 23 4.85 -2.17 -1.24
CA THR A 23 6.16 -2.05 -0.59
C THR A 23 6.93 -0.86 -1.16
N ALA A 24 6.87 -0.63 -2.47
CA ALA A 24 7.49 0.54 -3.10
C ALA A 24 6.90 1.85 -2.58
N ILE A 25 5.57 1.96 -2.50
CA ILE A 25 4.88 3.15 -1.94
C ILE A 25 5.27 3.40 -0.48
N VAL A 26 5.24 2.35 0.34
CA VAL A 26 5.63 2.47 1.76
C VAL A 26 7.09 2.90 1.88
N THR A 27 8.00 2.35 1.07
CA THR A 27 9.41 2.73 1.07
C THR A 27 9.60 4.19 0.65
N GLU A 28 8.88 4.66 -0.37
CA GLU A 28 9.00 6.04 -0.87
C GLU A 28 8.54 7.08 0.16
N LEU A 29 7.50 6.76 0.94
CA LEU A 29 6.90 7.66 1.92
C LEU A 29 7.48 7.50 3.33
N ALA A 30 8.22 6.42 3.59
CA ALA A 30 8.81 6.16 4.89
C ALA A 30 9.87 7.23 5.24
N PRO A 31 9.80 7.84 6.44
CA PRO A 31 10.86 8.71 6.92
C PRO A 31 12.22 8.01 7.05
N ASN A 32 12.22 6.70 7.34
CA ASN A 32 13.41 5.86 7.45
C ASN A 32 13.36 4.69 6.43
N PRO A 33 13.53 4.94 5.12
CA PRO A 33 13.27 3.96 4.07
C PRO A 33 14.22 2.76 4.10
N GLU A 34 15.45 2.94 4.60
CA GLU A 34 16.43 1.86 4.78
C GLU A 34 15.96 0.72 5.69
N GLN A 35 14.98 0.96 6.56
CA GLN A 35 14.40 -0.06 7.45
C GLN A 35 13.31 -0.91 6.76
N THR A 36 13.05 -0.64 5.48
CA THR A 36 12.07 -1.39 4.68
C THR A 36 12.68 -2.65 4.04
N GLU A 37 14.00 -2.76 3.99
CA GLU A 37 14.69 -3.87 3.32
C GLU A 37 14.47 -5.21 4.06
N GLY A 38 13.57 -6.04 3.55
CA GLY A 38 13.45 -7.45 3.92
C GLY A 38 12.52 -7.80 5.08
N ALA A 39 11.74 -6.85 5.60
CA ALA A 39 10.83 -7.07 6.73
C ALA A 39 9.39 -6.66 6.38
N GLY A 40 8.60 -7.61 5.85
CA GLY A 40 7.15 -7.43 5.66
C GLY A 40 6.40 -7.17 6.98
N ASP A 41 6.98 -7.60 8.11
CA ASP A 41 6.50 -7.35 9.45
C ASP A 41 6.99 -6.02 10.06
N SER A 42 7.77 -5.21 9.33
CA SER A 42 8.20 -3.87 9.79
C SER A 42 7.00 -3.02 10.16
N ARG A 43 7.05 -2.44 11.36
CA ARG A 43 6.00 -1.60 11.91
C ARG A 43 6.14 -0.19 11.36
N LEU A 44 5.07 0.33 10.80
CA LEU A 44 5.06 1.63 10.12
C LEU A 44 5.59 2.73 11.06
N VAL A 45 5.06 2.81 12.27
CA VAL A 45 5.45 3.88 13.21
C VAL A 45 6.81 3.59 13.87
N GLU A 46 6.97 2.39 14.42
CA GLU A 46 8.09 2.11 15.32
C GLU A 46 9.41 1.83 14.58
N ASP A 47 9.34 1.23 13.39
CA ASP A 47 10.51 0.79 12.65
C ASP A 47 10.78 1.74 11.46
N LEU A 48 9.74 2.11 10.70
CA LEU A 48 9.87 2.99 9.53
C LEU A 48 9.73 4.49 9.85
N GLY A 49 9.32 4.83 11.08
CA GLY A 49 9.24 6.22 11.57
C GLY A 49 8.02 7.00 11.11
N PHE A 50 6.98 6.36 10.59
CA PHE A 50 5.77 7.04 10.15
C PHE A 50 5.12 7.84 11.29
N HIS A 51 4.74 9.09 10.98
CA HIS A 51 3.99 9.98 11.86
C HIS A 51 2.68 10.41 11.18
N SER A 52 1.82 11.17 11.88
CA SER A 52 0.46 11.49 11.41
C SER A 52 0.38 12.03 9.98
N LEU A 53 1.28 12.93 9.57
CA LEU A 53 1.30 13.46 8.19
C LEU A 53 1.69 12.39 7.15
N ALA A 54 2.78 11.65 7.37
CA ALA A 54 3.22 10.58 6.47
C ALA A 54 2.21 9.42 6.41
N LEU A 55 1.50 9.10 7.50
CA LEU A 55 0.42 8.11 7.50
C LEU A 55 -0.78 8.59 6.68
N LEU A 56 -1.10 9.89 6.75
CA LEU A 56 -2.16 10.49 5.94
C LEU A 56 -1.80 10.48 4.46
N GLU A 57 -0.55 10.82 4.12
CA GLU A 57 -0.04 10.74 2.75
C GLU A 57 -0.06 9.30 2.23
N LEU A 58 0.40 8.33 3.04
CA LEU A 58 0.33 6.91 2.69
C LEU A 58 -1.10 6.46 2.42
N ALA A 59 -2.07 6.86 3.25
CA ALA A 59 -3.47 6.52 3.04
C ALA A 59 -3.98 7.07 1.70
N PHE A 60 -3.75 8.36 1.41
CA PHE A 60 -4.17 8.96 0.15
C PHE A 60 -3.49 8.35 -1.08
N THR A 61 -2.19 8.03 -0.99
CA THR A 61 -1.47 7.40 -2.10
C THR A 61 -2.01 5.99 -2.38
N LEU A 62 -2.31 5.20 -1.35
CA LEU A 62 -2.92 3.87 -1.52
C LEU A 62 -4.35 3.97 -2.09
N GLU A 63 -5.14 4.92 -1.60
CA GLU A 63 -6.49 5.20 -2.11
C GLU A 63 -6.47 5.56 -3.59
N ASP A 64 -5.56 6.43 -4.04
CA ASP A 64 -5.44 6.82 -5.45
C ASP A 64 -4.88 5.69 -6.33
N GLU A 65 -3.84 4.99 -5.89
CA GLU A 65 -3.16 3.98 -6.73
C GLU A 65 -4.00 2.71 -6.92
N PHE A 66 -4.77 2.30 -5.90
CA PHE A 66 -5.58 1.07 -5.94
C PHE A 66 -7.09 1.34 -5.94
N GLU A 67 -7.50 2.60 -6.11
CA GLU A 67 -8.92 3.03 -6.06
C GLU A 67 -9.64 2.52 -4.80
N LEU A 68 -8.97 2.59 -3.64
CA LEU A 68 -9.53 2.09 -2.38
C LEU A 68 -10.62 3.03 -1.84
N PRO A 69 -11.61 2.52 -1.10
CA PRO A 69 -12.43 3.37 -0.25
C PRO A 69 -11.55 4.11 0.79
N PRO A 70 -12.00 5.28 1.27
CA PRO A 70 -11.27 6.02 2.29
C PRO A 70 -10.96 5.17 3.52
N ILE A 71 -9.70 5.20 3.98
CA ILE A 71 -9.24 4.44 5.13
C ILE A 71 -9.76 5.13 6.41
N ASP A 72 -10.71 4.48 7.09
CA ASP A 72 -11.26 5.00 8.33
C ASP A 72 -10.33 4.75 9.54
N GLU A 73 -10.64 5.39 10.68
CA GLU A 73 -9.84 5.22 11.90
C GLU A 73 -9.75 3.77 12.36
N THR A 74 -10.81 2.98 12.16
CA THR A 74 -10.86 1.58 12.58
C THR A 74 -9.86 0.74 11.78
N THR A 75 -9.80 0.98 10.48
CA THR A 75 -8.89 0.30 9.55
C THR A 75 -7.46 0.79 9.76
N ALA A 76 -7.26 2.09 9.89
CA ALA A 76 -5.94 2.68 10.18
C ALA A 76 -5.29 2.09 11.45
N ARG A 77 -6.09 1.79 12.50
CA ARG A 77 -5.59 1.13 13.72
C ARG A 77 -5.17 -0.32 13.54
N LYS A 78 -5.62 -1.00 12.47
CA LYS A 78 -5.27 -2.39 12.16
C LYS A 78 -4.05 -2.49 11.24
N ILE A 79 -3.83 -1.48 10.41
CA ILE A 79 -2.75 -1.42 9.44
C ILE A 79 -1.50 -0.85 10.14
N VAL A 80 -0.78 -1.73 10.83
CA VAL A 80 0.39 -1.34 11.64
C VAL A 80 1.73 -1.80 11.07
N THR A 81 1.71 -2.75 10.13
CA THR A 81 2.89 -3.27 9.43
C THR A 81 2.72 -3.21 7.92
N ILE A 82 3.80 -3.36 7.16
CA ILE A 82 3.75 -3.44 5.69
C ILE A 82 2.83 -4.57 5.24
N ASP A 83 2.96 -5.77 5.80
CA ASP A 83 2.09 -6.90 5.47
C ASP A 83 0.62 -6.61 5.79
N ALA A 84 0.31 -5.87 6.85
CA ALA A 84 -1.07 -5.46 7.14
C ALA A 84 -1.61 -4.48 6.08
N VAL A 85 -0.77 -3.60 5.54
CA VAL A 85 -1.13 -2.73 4.39
C VAL A 85 -1.40 -3.60 3.16
N VAL A 86 -0.47 -4.51 2.84
CA VAL A 86 -0.56 -5.40 1.68
C VAL A 86 -1.84 -6.23 1.74
N GLU A 87 -2.14 -6.85 2.89
CA GLU A 87 -3.34 -7.65 3.04
C GLU A 87 -4.62 -6.81 2.97
N HIS A 88 -4.62 -5.59 3.50
CA HIS A 88 -5.77 -4.69 3.35
C HIS A 88 -6.08 -4.38 1.88
N VAL A 89 -5.05 -4.04 1.08
CA VAL A 89 -5.20 -3.77 -0.35
C VAL A 89 -5.68 -5.03 -1.09
N LYS A 90 -5.06 -6.18 -0.83
CA LYS A 90 -5.45 -7.46 -1.44
C LYS A 90 -6.89 -7.83 -1.13
N ASP A 91 -7.35 -7.64 0.10
CA ASP A 91 -8.74 -7.95 0.48
C ASP A 91 -9.75 -7.13 -0.31
N ILE A 92 -9.47 -5.85 -0.52
CA ILE A 92 -10.32 -4.96 -1.33
C ILE A 92 -10.31 -5.39 -2.80
N LEU A 93 -9.13 -5.58 -3.40
CA LEU A 93 -9.00 -5.99 -4.80
C LEU A 93 -9.65 -7.36 -5.05
N ARG A 94 -9.50 -8.30 -4.11
CA ARG A 94 -10.15 -9.62 -4.16
C ARG A 94 -11.67 -9.50 -4.12
N SER A 95 -12.22 -8.61 -3.27
CA SER A 95 -13.67 -8.36 -3.20
C SER A 95 -14.24 -7.78 -4.51
N ARG A 96 -13.41 -7.07 -5.28
CA ARG A 96 -13.73 -6.50 -6.59
C ARG A 96 -13.48 -7.45 -7.77
N GLY A 97 -12.81 -8.58 -7.54
CA GLY A 97 -12.40 -9.52 -8.59
C GLY A 97 -11.18 -9.06 -9.40
N GLU A 98 -10.38 -8.14 -8.84
CA GLU A 98 -9.22 -7.50 -9.48
C GLU A 98 -7.88 -8.11 -9.02
N LEU A 99 -7.92 -9.18 -8.22
CA LEU A 99 -6.76 -9.90 -7.72
C LEU A 99 -6.69 -11.32 -8.31
N ALA A 100 -5.60 -11.64 -8.99
CA ALA A 100 -5.26 -12.99 -9.43
C ALA A 100 -4.65 -13.79 -8.27
N SER A 101 -5.07 -15.06 -8.17
CA SER A 101 -4.59 -16.04 -7.19
C SER A 101 -3.23 -16.62 -7.54
#